data_AF-A0A3P7KA62-F1
#
_entry.id   AF-A0A3P7KA62-F1
#
_cell.length_a   1.000
_cell.length_b   1.000
_cell.length_c   1.000
_cell.angle_alpha   90.00
_cell.angle_beta   90.00
_cell.angle_gamma   90.00
#
_symmetry.space_group_name_H-M   'P 1'
#
loop_
_entity.id
_entity.type
_entity.pdbx_description
1 polymer ?
#
loop_
_entity_poly.entity_id
_entity_poly.type
_entity_poly.pdbx_seq_one_letter_code
_entity_poly.pdbx_strand_id
1 'polypeptide(L)'
;KYVALLAEDDVHVLTGALKLFFRELSEPIFPTNLARDFIYANRLPKGEGKLKAFDDLLNKLPLVNRETLKVLFGHLIRVANHADKNRMEIHNLAIMFGPSLFSSGTNEIHDDSKKRSNSKKGKVANKKSKEKPTGVQSNSHLAYNMIMQGQIVEFLLKEFKRFPSMQPQQQPSVYRS
;
A
#
# COMPACT_ATOMS: atom_id res chain seq x y z
N LYS A 1 -18.10 1.72 -17.10
CA LYS A 1 -16.87 2.55 -17.17
C LYS A 1 -15.69 1.85 -17.86
N TYR A 2 -15.58 0.51 -17.84
CA TYR A 2 -14.42 -0.21 -18.43
C TYR A 2 -14.68 -0.94 -19.75
N VAL A 3 -15.83 -0.73 -20.41
CA VAL A 3 -16.21 -1.46 -21.63
C VAL A 3 -15.24 -1.22 -22.79
N ALA A 4 -14.64 -0.04 -22.86
CA ALA A 4 -13.62 0.29 -23.85
C ALA A 4 -12.32 -0.53 -23.70
N LEU A 5 -12.01 -1.02 -22.49
CA LEU A 5 -10.81 -1.84 -22.24
C LEU A 5 -10.97 -3.29 -22.71
N LEU A 6 -12.18 -3.73 -23.07
CA LEU A 6 -12.42 -5.11 -23.52
C LEU A 6 -11.93 -5.38 -24.94
N ALA A 7 -11.75 -4.32 -25.75
CA ALA A 7 -11.25 -4.40 -27.12
C ALA A 7 -9.87 -3.73 -27.28
N GLU A 8 -9.20 -3.41 -26.16
CA GLU A 8 -7.90 -2.75 -26.16
C GLU A 8 -6.79 -3.80 -26.12
N ASP A 9 -5.86 -3.71 -27.09
CA ASP A 9 -4.72 -4.63 -27.22
C ASP A 9 -3.38 -3.98 -26.81
N ASP A 10 -3.34 -2.65 -26.65
CA ASP A 10 -2.11 -1.97 -26.21
C ASP A 10 -1.82 -2.26 -24.73
N VAL A 11 -0.78 -3.06 -24.52
CA VAL A 11 -0.29 -3.45 -23.18
C VAL A 11 0.06 -2.24 -22.30
N HIS A 12 0.54 -1.15 -22.87
CA HIS A 12 0.87 0.07 -22.11
C HIS A 12 -0.38 0.79 -21.64
N VAL A 13 -1.44 0.80 -22.47
CA VAL A 13 -2.76 1.33 -22.09
C VAL A 13 -3.38 0.47 -21.00
N LEU A 14 -3.43 -0.85 -21.20
CA LEU A 14 -3.99 -1.80 -20.22
C LEU A 14 -3.27 -1.75 -18.87
N THR A 15 -1.93 -1.75 -18.87
CA THR A 15 -1.14 -1.64 -17.63
C THR A 15 -1.28 -0.26 -16.99
N GLY A 16 -1.42 0.80 -17.79
CA GLY A 16 -1.77 2.14 -17.34
C GLY A 16 -3.11 2.17 -16.61
N ALA A 17 -4.14 1.59 -17.23
CA ALA A 17 -5.48 1.50 -16.68
C ALA A 17 -5.53 0.69 -15.38
N LEU A 18 -4.78 -0.41 -15.29
CA LEU A 18 -4.67 -1.19 -14.06
C LEU A 18 -4.07 -0.38 -12.91
N LYS A 19 -2.98 0.36 -13.17
CA LYS A 19 -2.37 1.26 -12.17
C LYS A 19 -3.31 2.39 -11.76
N LEU A 20 -4.06 2.92 -12.73
CA LEU A 20 -5.05 3.97 -12.50
C LEU A 20 -6.19 3.47 -11.61
N PHE A 21 -6.70 2.26 -11.88
CA PHE A 21 -7.75 1.63 -11.09
C PHE A 21 -7.41 1.60 -9.60
N PHE A 22 -6.22 1.11 -9.22
CA PHE A 22 -5.81 1.09 -7.82
C PHE A 22 -5.65 2.48 -7.21
N ARG A 23 -5.18 3.45 -8.01
CA ARG A 23 -5.00 4.83 -7.57
C ARG A 23 -6.33 5.56 -7.33
N GLU A 24 -7.38 5.21 -8.08
CA GLU A 24 -8.70 5.84 -8.02
C GLU A 24 -9.68 5.18 -7.04
N LEU A 25 -9.26 4.13 -6.34
CA LEU A 25 -10.07 3.55 -5.25
C LEU A 25 -10.35 4.62 -4.19
N SER A 26 -11.56 4.61 -3.64
CA SER A 26 -11.96 5.54 -2.56
C SER A 26 -11.07 5.42 -1.32
N GLU A 27 -10.54 4.22 -1.08
CA GLU A 27 -9.47 3.94 -0.14
C GLU A 27 -8.39 3.10 -0.86
N PRO A 28 -7.09 3.36 -0.67
CA PRO A 28 -6.04 2.52 -1.23
C PRO A 28 -6.19 1.05 -0.83
N ILE A 29 -5.73 0.15 -1.70
CA ILE A 29 -5.84 -1.29 -1.45
C ILE A 29 -5.05 -1.74 -0.21
N PHE A 30 -3.99 -1.03 0.15
CA PHE A 30 -3.44 -1.03 1.50
C PHE A 30 -4.11 0.09 2.29
N PRO A 31 -5.02 -0.24 3.23
CA PRO A 31 -5.76 0.75 4.01
C PRO A 31 -4.84 1.72 4.74
N THR A 32 -5.25 2.99 4.78
CA THR A 32 -4.43 4.07 5.37
C THR A 32 -4.15 3.85 6.86
N ASN A 33 -5.07 3.21 7.58
CA ASN A 33 -4.92 2.84 8.98
C ASN A 33 -3.85 1.76 9.23
N LEU A 34 -3.53 0.94 8.21
CA LEU A 34 -2.49 -0.09 8.28
C LEU A 34 -1.17 0.34 7.63
N ALA A 35 -1.17 1.42 6.83
CA ALA A 35 0.02 1.87 6.10
C ALA A 35 1.22 2.14 7.02
N ARG A 36 1.01 2.78 8.18
CA ARG A 36 2.07 3.01 9.18
C ARG A 36 2.63 1.69 9.71
N ASP A 37 1.78 0.70 9.99
CA ASP A 37 2.21 -0.60 10.49
C ASP A 37 3.07 -1.36 9.47
N PHE A 38 2.74 -1.29 8.19
CA PHE A 38 3.58 -1.84 7.13
C PHE A 38 4.95 -1.14 7.04
N ILE A 39 4.99 0.19 7.22
CA ILE A 39 6.24 0.95 7.28
C ILE A 39 7.10 0.50 8.47
N TYR A 40 6.49 0.30 9.65
CA TYR A 40 7.20 -0.19 10.83
C TYR A 40 7.71 -1.63 10.64
N ALA A 41 6.88 -2.53 10.13
CA ALA A 41 7.28 -3.90 9.83
C ALA A 41 8.41 -3.93 8.80
N ASN A 42 8.42 -3.03 7.81
CA ASN A 42 9.47 -2.97 6.81
C ASN A 42 10.85 -2.62 7.40
N ARG A 43 10.90 -1.87 8.50
CA ARG A 43 12.14 -1.50 9.19
C ARG A 43 12.73 -2.64 10.04
N LEU A 44 11.99 -3.72 10.25
CA LEU A 44 12.51 -4.88 10.97
C LEU A 44 13.68 -5.52 10.21
N PRO A 45 14.66 -6.12 10.90
CA PRO A 45 15.71 -6.90 10.27
C PRO A 45 15.14 -8.02 9.41
N LYS A 46 15.85 -8.39 8.33
CA LYS A 46 15.46 -9.53 7.49
C LYS A 46 15.46 -10.82 8.32
N GLY A 47 14.39 -11.61 8.20
CA GLY A 47 14.24 -12.88 8.89
C GLY A 47 12.77 -13.24 9.15
N GLU A 48 12.57 -14.32 9.89
CA GLU A 48 11.23 -14.86 10.23
C GLU A 48 10.35 -13.86 10.99
N GLY A 49 10.94 -13.03 11.86
CA GLY A 49 10.20 -12.00 12.59
C GLY A 49 9.54 -10.97 11.67
N LYS A 50 10.26 -10.54 10.62
CA LYS A 50 9.71 -9.62 9.61
C LYS A 50 8.62 -10.31 8.79
N LEU A 51 8.84 -11.55 8.36
CA LEU A 51 7.85 -12.32 7.61
C LEU A 51 6.55 -12.49 8.39
N LYS A 52 6.65 -12.90 9.65
CA LYS A 52 5.50 -13.05 10.54
C LYS A 52 4.75 -11.73 10.72
N ALA A 53 5.46 -10.63 10.98
CA ALA A 53 4.83 -9.32 11.12
C ALA A 53 4.07 -8.90 9.84
N PHE A 54 4.62 -9.17 8.66
CA PHE A 54 3.94 -8.92 7.40
C PHE A 54 2.72 -9.85 7.20
N ASP A 55 2.84 -11.14 7.51
CA ASP A 55 1.73 -12.08 7.39
C ASP A 55 0.56 -11.70 8.32
N ASP A 56 0.87 -11.30 9.56
CA ASP A 56 -0.13 -10.80 10.50
C ASP A 56 -0.85 -9.56 9.96
N LEU A 57 -0.13 -8.64 9.31
CA LEU A 57 -0.71 -7.45 8.68
C LEU A 57 -1.58 -7.80 7.46
N LEU A 58 -1.13 -8.76 6.64
CA LEU A 58 -1.91 -9.26 5.51
C LEU A 58 -3.21 -9.93 6.00
N ASN A 59 -3.16 -10.64 7.13
CA ASN A 59 -4.36 -11.23 7.75
C ASN A 59 -5.34 -10.18 8.27
N LYS A 60 -4.86 -9.01 8.69
CA LYS A 60 -5.69 -7.85 9.11
C LYS A 60 -6.33 -7.09 7.96
N LEU A 61 -5.88 -7.27 6.72
CA LEU A 61 -6.51 -6.63 5.57
C LEU A 61 -7.96 -7.12 5.42
N PRO A 62 -8.89 -6.26 4.97
CA PRO A 62 -10.20 -6.70 4.52
C PRO A 62 -10.06 -7.82 3.50
N LEU A 63 -10.93 -8.83 3.57
CA LEU A 63 -10.84 -10.04 2.73
C LEU A 63 -10.75 -9.68 1.23
N VAL A 64 -11.59 -8.76 0.77
CA VAL A 64 -11.62 -8.30 -0.63
C VAL A 64 -10.28 -7.71 -1.06
N ASN A 65 -9.65 -6.88 -0.21
CA ASN A 65 -8.35 -6.29 -0.48
C ASN A 65 -7.27 -7.37 -0.57
N ARG A 66 -7.26 -8.31 0.38
CA ARG A 66 -6.28 -9.41 0.38
C ARG A 66 -6.41 -10.30 -0.85
N GLU A 67 -7.62 -10.75 -1.20
CA GLU A 67 -7.84 -11.59 -2.38
C GLU A 67 -7.47 -10.84 -3.68
N THR A 68 -7.77 -9.54 -3.77
CA THR A 68 -7.35 -8.71 -4.91
C THR A 68 -5.82 -8.62 -5.01
N LEU A 69 -5.12 -8.43 -3.88
CA LEU A 69 -3.66 -8.41 -3.83
C LEU A 69 -3.04 -9.75 -4.22
N LYS A 70 -3.64 -10.89 -3.84
CA LYS A 70 -3.16 -12.21 -4.27
C LYS A 70 -3.15 -12.33 -5.79
N VAL A 71 -4.24 -11.94 -6.44
CA VAL A 71 -4.35 -11.99 -7.92
C VAL A 71 -3.34 -11.04 -8.56
N LEU A 72 -3.25 -9.80 -8.07
CA LEU A 72 -2.30 -8.81 -8.57
C LEU A 72 -0.86 -9.30 -8.42
N PHE A 73 -0.43 -9.71 -7.23
CA PHE A 73 0.94 -10.14 -6.97
C PHE A 73 1.28 -11.41 -7.74
N GLY A 74 0.34 -12.36 -7.86
CA GLY A 74 0.51 -13.51 -8.74
C GLY A 74 0.76 -13.11 -10.19
N HIS A 75 0.06 -12.10 -10.70
CA HIS A 75 0.32 -11.55 -12.04
C HIS A 75 1.69 -10.86 -12.13
N LEU A 76 2.05 -9.98 -11.19
CA LEU A 76 3.33 -9.27 -11.19
C LEU A 76 4.54 -10.21 -11.10
N ILE A 77 4.44 -11.30 -10.32
CA ILE A 77 5.48 -12.33 -10.27
C ILE A 77 5.64 -13.03 -11.62
N ARG A 78 4.54 -13.32 -12.33
CA ARG A 78 4.62 -13.87 -13.70
C ARG A 78 5.29 -12.89 -14.67
N VAL A 79 5.01 -11.59 -14.55
CA VAL A 79 5.70 -10.55 -15.35
C VAL A 79 7.20 -10.57 -15.04
N ALA A 80 7.57 -10.60 -13.76
CA ALA A 80 8.97 -10.63 -13.33
C ALA A 80 9.73 -11.88 -13.78
N ASN A 81 9.06 -13.03 -13.89
CA ASN A 81 9.67 -14.26 -14.40
C ASN A 81 10.08 -14.16 -15.89
N HIS A 82 9.62 -13.14 -16.61
CA HIS A 82 9.98 -12.85 -18.00
C HIS A 82 10.87 -11.59 -18.12
N ALA A 83 11.58 -11.23 -17.03
CA ALA A 83 12.43 -10.04 -16.98
C ALA A 83 13.58 -10.06 -18.00
N ASP A 84 14.00 -11.23 -18.47
CA ASP A 84 14.95 -11.39 -19.58
C ASP A 84 14.47 -10.72 -20.87
N LYS A 85 13.16 -10.70 -21.10
CA LYS A 85 12.53 -10.09 -22.29
C LYS A 85 11.98 -8.71 -22.01
N ASN A 86 11.21 -8.55 -20.93
CA ASN A 86 10.48 -7.32 -20.65
C ASN A 86 11.27 -6.33 -19.76
N ARG A 87 12.41 -6.74 -19.19
CA ARG A 87 13.28 -5.94 -18.29
C ARG A 87 12.61 -5.47 -16.99
N MET A 88 11.45 -6.04 -16.64
CA MET A 88 10.68 -5.70 -15.45
C MET A 88 10.97 -6.69 -14.33
N GLU A 89 12.09 -6.51 -13.64
CA GLU A 89 12.37 -7.26 -12.40
C GLU A 89 11.39 -6.88 -11.28
N ILE A 90 11.33 -7.71 -10.23
CA ILE A 90 10.49 -7.45 -9.04
C ILE A 90 10.73 -6.04 -8.49
N HIS A 91 11.99 -5.59 -8.45
CA HIS A 91 12.35 -4.25 -7.98
C HIS A 91 11.67 -3.15 -8.81
N ASN A 92 11.73 -3.23 -10.14
CA ASN A 92 11.13 -2.25 -11.05
C ASN A 92 9.60 -2.23 -10.91
N LEU A 93 8.98 -3.40 -10.80
CA LEU A 93 7.54 -3.51 -10.57
C LEU A 93 7.12 -2.90 -9.23
N ALA A 94 7.91 -3.14 -8.18
CA ALA A 94 7.61 -2.64 -6.84
C ALA A 94 7.67 -1.11 -6.76
N ILE A 95 8.68 -0.48 -7.39
CA ILE A 95 8.77 0.98 -7.49
C ILE A 95 7.55 1.56 -8.21
N MET A 96 7.13 0.92 -9.31
CA MET A 96 6.01 1.41 -10.12
C MET A 96 4.65 1.24 -9.45
N PHE A 97 4.44 0.14 -8.73
CA PHE A 97 3.16 -0.17 -8.08
C PHE A 97 3.04 0.38 -6.65
N GLY A 98 4.14 0.56 -5.91
CA GLY A 98 4.14 1.05 -4.52
C GLY A 98 3.21 2.26 -4.29
N PRO A 99 3.40 3.37 -5.03
CA PRO A 99 2.57 4.56 -4.89
C PRO A 99 1.08 4.34 -5.23
N SER A 100 0.80 3.50 -6.23
CA SER A 100 -0.58 3.16 -6.62
C SER A 100 -1.30 2.29 -5.59
N LEU A 101 -0.58 1.46 -4.83
CA LEU A 101 -1.20 0.54 -3.88
C LEU A 101 -1.40 1.15 -2.48
N PHE A 102 -0.55 2.09 -2.06
CA PHE A 102 -0.61 2.75 -0.74
C PHE A 102 -1.17 4.18 -0.77
N SER A 103 -1.43 4.72 -1.97
CA SER A 103 -1.69 6.15 -2.24
C SER A 103 -0.44 7.02 -2.05
N SER A 104 -0.17 7.88 -3.05
CA SER A 104 0.97 8.81 -3.05
C SER A 104 0.84 9.94 -2.02
N GLY A 105 -0.28 10.06 -1.31
CA GLY A 105 -0.55 11.17 -0.40
C GLY A 105 -1.18 10.70 0.90
N THR A 106 -0.49 9.85 1.68
CA THR A 106 -0.88 9.57 3.06
C THR A 106 -0.84 10.87 3.85
N ASN A 107 -1.93 11.64 3.79
CA ASN A 107 -2.18 12.80 4.61
C ASN A 107 -2.18 12.34 6.06
N GLU A 108 -1.50 13.13 6.88
CA GLU A 108 -1.28 12.86 8.28
C GLU A 108 -2.61 12.49 8.96
N ILE A 109 -2.67 11.28 9.52
CA ILE A 109 -3.58 11.00 10.63
C ILE A 109 -3.12 11.96 11.74
N HIS A 110 -3.89 13.04 11.93
CA HIS A 110 -3.81 13.88 13.11
C HIS A 110 -4.00 12.98 14.33
N ASP A 111 -2.92 12.79 15.09
CA ASP A 111 -2.95 12.14 16.38
C ASP A 111 -3.54 13.12 17.40
N ASP A 112 -4.86 13.09 17.60
CA ASP A 112 -5.56 13.89 18.61
C ASP A 112 -5.37 13.36 20.06
N SER A 113 -4.33 12.57 20.30
CA SER A 113 -4.10 11.89 21.57
C SER A 113 -3.08 12.59 22.48
N LYS A 114 -3.08 13.94 22.60
CA LYS A 114 -2.35 14.61 23.70
C LYS A 114 -2.73 16.09 23.90
N LYS A 115 -3.77 16.36 24.71
CA LYS A 115 -3.74 17.37 25.79
C LYS A 115 -5.05 17.37 26.60
N ARG A 116 -5.07 16.57 27.68
CA ARG A 116 -5.89 16.87 28.86
C ARG A 116 -5.03 17.66 29.86
N SER A 117 -5.66 18.68 30.46
CA SER A 117 -5.28 19.52 31.62
C SER A 117 -3.99 20.37 31.53
N ASN A 118 -4.10 21.71 31.49
CA ASN A 118 -4.36 22.50 32.70
C ASN A 118 -4.58 24.00 32.37
N SER A 119 -5.55 24.60 33.06
CA SER A 119 -5.94 26.02 32.99
C SER A 119 -4.94 26.95 33.69
N LYS A 120 -4.64 28.12 33.10
CA LYS A 120 -4.75 29.45 33.77
C LYS A 120 -4.38 30.63 32.83
N LYS A 121 -5.38 31.52 32.65
CA LYS A 121 -5.37 32.99 32.49
C LYS A 121 -4.19 33.70 31.81
N GLY A 122 -4.49 34.50 30.77
CA GLY A 122 -3.70 35.70 30.47
C GLY A 122 -3.87 36.33 29.08
N LYS A 123 -4.76 37.34 28.99
CA LYS A 123 -4.73 38.57 28.16
C LYS A 123 -4.66 38.51 26.61
N VAL A 124 -5.50 39.37 26.04
CA VAL A 124 -5.80 39.63 24.63
C VAL A 124 -4.66 40.38 23.94
N ALA A 125 -4.32 39.97 22.71
CA ALA A 125 -3.76 40.86 21.69
C ALA A 125 -4.18 40.35 20.30
N ASN A 126 -4.98 41.17 19.62
CA ASN A 126 -5.52 40.95 18.29
C ASN A 126 -4.41 41.08 17.24
N LYS A 127 -4.10 39.99 16.51
CA LYS A 127 -3.26 40.03 15.31
C LYS A 127 -3.96 39.22 14.23
N LYS A 128 -4.48 39.93 13.22
CA LYS A 128 -5.03 39.40 11.95
C LYS A 128 -4.23 38.17 11.48
N SER A 129 -4.78 36.99 11.70
CA SER A 129 -4.28 35.74 11.15
C SER A 129 -4.68 35.65 9.69
N LYS A 130 -3.70 35.77 8.79
CA LYS A 130 -3.83 35.26 7.42
C LYS A 130 -4.10 33.75 7.53
N GLU A 131 -5.24 33.29 7.02
CA GLU A 131 -5.52 31.87 6.85
C GLU A 131 -4.41 31.25 6.00
N LYS A 132 -3.69 30.28 6.57
CA LYS A 132 -2.73 29.45 5.82
C LYS A 132 -3.52 28.39 5.06
N PRO A 133 -3.29 28.20 3.75
CA PRO A 133 -3.81 27.02 3.07
C PRO A 133 -3.16 25.78 3.71
N THR A 134 -4.01 24.82 4.06
CA THR A 134 -3.66 23.53 4.66
C THR A 134 -2.98 22.61 3.65
N GLY A 135 -1.98 21.82 4.10
CA GLY A 135 -1.74 20.48 3.55
C GLY A 135 -0.65 20.25 2.50
N VAL A 136 0.38 21.10 2.34
CA VAL A 136 1.52 20.74 1.47
C VAL A 136 2.55 19.91 2.24
N GLN A 137 2.61 18.60 1.99
CA GLN A 137 3.68 17.73 2.51
C GLN A 137 5.03 18.10 1.89
N SER A 138 6.10 18.06 2.69
CA SER A 138 7.45 18.32 2.19
C SER A 138 7.88 17.27 1.16
N ASN A 139 8.59 17.69 0.10
CA ASN A 139 9.14 16.81 -0.93
C ASN A 139 9.95 15.65 -0.34
N SER A 140 10.69 15.89 0.75
CA SER A 140 11.48 14.86 1.44
C SER A 140 10.59 13.79 2.09
N HIS A 141 9.44 14.19 2.63
CA HIS A 141 8.47 13.26 3.22
C HIS A 141 7.77 12.43 2.15
N LEU A 142 7.41 13.06 1.04
CA LEU A 142 6.83 12.37 -0.10
C LEU A 142 7.80 11.33 -0.69
N ALA A 143 9.06 11.72 -0.91
CA ALA A 143 10.09 10.82 -1.40
C ALA A 143 10.32 9.63 -0.44
N TYR A 144 10.35 9.90 0.87
CA TYR A 144 10.46 8.87 1.89
C TYR A 144 9.32 7.85 1.80
N ASN A 145 8.08 8.31 1.72
CA ASN A 145 6.91 7.42 1.62
C ASN A 145 6.95 6.59 0.33
N MET A 146 7.30 7.19 -0.81
CA MET A 146 7.43 6.48 -2.08
C MET A 146 8.49 5.37 -2.00
N ILE A 147 9.64 5.64 -1.36
CA ILE A 147 10.69 4.63 -1.16
C ILE A 147 10.19 3.50 -0.27
N MET A 148 9.57 3.82 0.87
CA MET A 148 9.08 2.80 1.80
C MET A 148 7.99 1.93 1.17
N GLN A 149 7.05 2.53 0.44
CA GLN A 149 6.00 1.82 -0.28
C GLN A 149 6.58 0.86 -1.33
N GLY A 150 7.57 1.32 -2.10
CA GLY A 150 8.29 0.47 -3.05
C GLY A 150 8.97 -0.72 -2.35
N GLN A 151 9.69 -0.49 -1.26
CA GLN A 151 10.35 -1.55 -0.49
C GLN A 151 9.38 -2.57 0.11
N ILE A 152 8.22 -2.10 0.61
CA ILE A 152 7.16 -2.96 1.15
C ILE A 152 6.64 -3.89 0.05
N VAL A 153 6.29 -3.34 -1.12
CA VAL A 153 5.80 -4.14 -2.25
C VAL A 153 6.88 -5.10 -2.76
N GLU A 154 8.14 -4.66 -2.81
CA GLU A 154 9.26 -5.50 -3.23
C GLU A 154 9.42 -6.71 -2.29
N PHE A 155 9.35 -6.49 -0.98
CA PHE A 155 9.42 -7.56 0.01
C PHE A 155 8.25 -8.54 -0.11
N LEU A 156 7.03 -8.02 -0.27
CA LEU A 156 5.83 -8.82 -0.46
C LEU A 156 5.90 -9.71 -1.71
N LEU A 157 6.44 -9.19 -2.81
CA LEU A 157 6.62 -9.95 -4.06
C LEU A 157 7.72 -11.01 -3.94
N LYS A 158 8.86 -10.68 -3.34
CA LYS A 158 9.98 -11.62 -3.16
C LYS A 158 9.61 -12.80 -2.26
N GLU A 159 8.89 -12.54 -1.19
CA GLU A 159 8.53 -13.54 -0.17
C GLU A 159 7.12 -14.10 -0.37
N PHE A 160 6.46 -13.80 -1.50
CA PHE A 160 5.04 -14.11 -1.76
C PHE A 160 4.63 -15.54 -1.40
N LYS A 161 5.46 -16.53 -1.77
CA LYS A 161 5.21 -17.95 -1.53
C LYS A 161 5.28 -18.36 -0.06
N ARG A 162 5.92 -17.55 0.78
CA ARG A 162 6.14 -17.84 2.20
C ARG A 162 5.06 -17.26 3.11
N PHE A 163 4.17 -16.42 2.60
CA PHE A 163 3.03 -15.89 3.35
C PHE A 163 1.85 -16.87 3.26
N PRO A 164 1.50 -17.59 4.35
CA PRO A 164 0.35 -18.49 4.34
C PRO A 164 -0.95 -17.74 4.03
N SER A 165 -1.08 -16.49 4.49
CA SER A 165 -2.25 -15.64 4.22
C SER A 165 -2.48 -15.36 2.72
N MET A 166 -1.42 -15.46 1.90
CA MET A 166 -1.45 -15.21 0.45
C MET A 166 -1.56 -16.48 -0.39
N GLN A 167 -1.49 -17.67 0.22
CA GLN A 167 -1.65 -18.93 -0.50
C GLN A 167 -3.13 -19.31 -0.64
N PRO A 168 -3.48 -20.13 -1.64
CA PRO A 168 -4.79 -20.77 -1.69
C PRO A 168 -4.99 -21.58 -0.42
N GLN A 169 -5.98 -21.20 0.40
CA GLN A 169 -6.35 -22.02 1.55
C GLN A 169 -6.95 -23.32 1.00
N GLN A 170 -6.36 -24.47 1.36
CA GLN A 170 -7.06 -25.75 1.23
C GLN A 170 -8.30 -25.64 2.13
N GLN A 171 -9.47 -25.44 1.53
CA GLN A 171 -10.71 -25.50 2.29
C GLN A 171 -10.79 -26.88 2.95
N PRO A 172 -11.01 -26.98 4.28
CA PRO A 172 -11.38 -28.27 4.85
C PRO A 172 -12.64 -28.75 4.12
N SER A 173 -12.63 -30.02 3.72
CA SER A 173 -13.76 -30.69 3.07
C SER A 173 -14.95 -30.76 4.03
N VAL A 174 -15.81 -29.73 4.05
CA VAL A 174 -17.01 -29.69 4.91
C VAL A 174 -18.22 -30.39 4.27
N TYR A 175 -18.09 -30.99 3.09
CA TYR A 175 -19.16 -31.77 2.47
C TYR A 175 -18.71 -33.19 2.15
N ARG A 176 -18.69 -34.03 3.18
CA ARG A 176 -18.84 -35.48 3.03
C ARG A 176 -19.66 -36.00 4.21
N SER A 177 -20.97 -36.04 4.02
CA SER A 177 -21.92 -36.85 4.78
C SER A 177 -23.09 -37.14 3.86
#